data_AF-A0A4Y2HGN0-F1
#
_entry.id   AF-A0A4Y2HGN0-F1
#
_cell.length_a   1.000
_cell.length_b   1.000
_cell.length_c   1.000
_cell.angle_alpha   90.00
_cell.angle_beta   90.00
_cell.angle_gamma   90.00
#
_symmetry.space_group_name_H-M   'P 1'
#
loop_
_entity.id
_entity.type
_entity.pdbx_description
1 polymer ?
#
loop_
_entity_poly.entity_id
_entity_poly.type
_entity_poly.pdbx_seq_one_letter_code
_entity_poly.pdbx_strand_id
1 'polypeptide(L)'
;MAKEIQTLTDDIKYEYDVHQTSKINMREVRNEEKKNKDLPVLLFVLQNVIPTPHVNISSLFHLRKLNVYNLTYFTPTKQVHCAFWSENLSGRAVNDIASAFHKILTVLRKMT
;
A
#
# COMPACT_ATOMS: atom_id res chain seq x y z
N MET A 1 20.55 -27.70 -20.24
CA MET A 1 19.89 -26.47 -20.71
C MET A 1 20.26 -25.37 -19.73
N ALA A 2 21.19 -24.49 -20.12
CA ALA A 2 21.62 -23.38 -19.28
C ALA A 2 20.48 -22.35 -19.18
N LYS A 3 20.19 -21.91 -17.96
CA LYS A 3 19.21 -20.85 -17.70
C LYS A 3 19.83 -19.55 -18.18
N GLU A 4 19.36 -19.00 -19.30
CA GLU A 4 19.76 -17.67 -19.75
C GLU A 4 19.52 -16.67 -18.62
N ILE A 5 20.61 -16.12 -18.09
CA ILE A 5 20.56 -15.03 -17.13
C ILE A 5 20.13 -13.81 -17.95
N GLN A 6 18.90 -13.38 -17.73
CA GLN A 6 18.32 -12.20 -18.33
C GLN A 6 19.23 -11.00 -18.02
N THR A 7 19.99 -10.56 -19.01
CA THR A 7 20.87 -9.39 -18.92
C THR A 7 20.02 -8.16 -18.58
N LEU A 8 20.48 -7.38 -17.61
CA LEU A 8 19.81 -6.16 -17.16
C LEU A 8 19.67 -5.21 -18.37
N THR A 9 18.46 -5.11 -18.93
CA THR A 9 18.15 -4.13 -19.96
C THR A 9 18.14 -2.75 -19.31
N ASP A 10 18.72 -1.74 -19.94
CA ASP A 10 18.83 -0.38 -19.38
C ASP A 10 17.46 0.20 -18.96
N ASP A 11 16.39 -0.20 -19.65
CA ASP A 11 15.01 0.16 -19.32
C ASP A 11 14.55 -0.34 -17.94
N ILE A 12 14.92 -1.58 -17.56
CA ILE A 12 14.58 -2.16 -16.26
C ILE A 12 15.31 -1.43 -15.14
N LYS A 13 16.55 -1.02 -15.41
CA LYS A 13 17.36 -0.25 -14.45
C LYS A 13 16.78 1.14 -14.24
N TYR A 14 16.39 1.80 -15.32
CA TYR A 14 15.74 3.11 -15.28
C TYR A 14 14.43 3.08 -14.47
N GLU A 15 13.53 2.14 -14.76
CA GLU A 15 12.26 1.96 -14.03
C GLU A 15 12.51 1.70 -12.53
N TYR A 16 13.53 0.90 -12.21
CA TYR A 16 13.92 0.64 -10.83
C TYR A 16 14.40 1.92 -10.11
N ASP A 17 15.27 2.71 -10.74
CA ASP A 17 15.82 3.93 -10.17
C ASP A 17 14.74 5.00 -9.96
N VAL A 18 13.80 5.12 -10.92
CA VAL A 18 12.60 5.95 -10.78
C VAL A 18 11.78 5.49 -9.58
N HIS A 19 11.50 4.20 -9.46
CA HIS A 19 10.76 3.65 -8.33
C HIS A 19 11.43 3.93 -6.98
N GLN A 20 12.75 3.75 -6.86
CA GLN A 20 13.46 4.06 -5.62
C GLN A 20 13.39 5.54 -5.28
N THR A 21 13.54 6.42 -6.27
CA THR A 21 13.47 7.86 -6.10
C THR A 21 12.08 8.29 -5.60
N SER A 22 11.01 7.82 -6.26
CA SER A 22 9.63 8.10 -5.82
C SER A 22 9.35 7.60 -4.40
N LYS A 23 9.88 6.44 -4.04
CA LYS A 23 9.76 5.86 -2.69
C LYS A 23 10.46 6.71 -1.62
N ILE A 24 11.62 7.28 -1.93
CA ILE A 24 12.34 8.20 -1.01
C ILE A 24 11.54 9.49 -0.85
N ASN A 25 11.12 10.11 -1.94
CA ASN A 25 10.34 11.36 -1.92
C ASN A 25 9.05 11.21 -1.10
N MET A 26 8.32 10.09 -1.29
CA MET A 26 7.12 9.80 -0.48
C MET A 26 7.41 9.69 1.02
N ARG A 27 8.58 9.16 1.41
CA ARG A 27 8.96 9.06 2.82
C ARG A 27 9.32 10.42 3.40
N GLU A 28 9.95 11.28 2.63
CA GLU A 28 10.32 12.64 3.03
C GLU A 28 9.07 13.48 3.28
N VAL A 29 8.15 13.57 2.30
CA VAL A 29 6.87 14.28 2.44
C VAL A 29 6.10 13.79 3.66
N ARG A 30 6.00 12.47 3.83
CA ARG A 30 5.35 11.88 5.01
C ARG A 30 6.02 12.29 6.33
N ASN A 31 7.35 12.36 6.36
CA ASN A 31 8.07 12.76 7.56
C ASN A 31 7.89 14.25 7.88
N GLU A 32 7.73 15.09 6.86
CA GLU A 32 7.39 16.51 7.01
C GLU A 32 5.97 16.69 7.53
N GLU A 33 4.99 16.00 6.95
CA GLU A 33 3.59 16.07 7.40
C GLU A 33 3.44 15.57 8.84
N LYS A 34 4.21 14.56 9.25
CA LYS A 34 4.27 14.09 10.65
C LYS A 34 4.79 15.13 11.65
N LYS A 35 5.48 16.19 11.21
CA LYS A 35 5.92 17.28 12.10
C LYS A 35 4.73 18.11 12.58
N ASN A 36 3.68 18.22 11.76
CA ASN A 36 2.44 18.91 12.11
C ASN A 36 1.57 17.97 12.97
N LYS A 37 1.59 18.19 14.29
CA LYS A 37 0.85 17.36 15.27
C LYS A 37 -0.60 17.79 15.48
N ASP A 38 -1.09 18.75 14.72
CA ASP A 38 -2.45 19.26 14.87
C ASP A 38 -3.37 18.81 13.72
N LEU A 39 -2.79 18.28 12.64
CA LEU A 39 -3.53 17.86 11.46
C LEU A 39 -3.53 16.34 11.31
N PRO A 40 -4.71 15.70 11.21
CA PRO A 40 -4.77 14.29 10.85
C PRO A 40 -4.28 14.07 9.43
N VAL A 41 -3.47 13.04 9.23
CA VAL A 41 -2.86 12.73 7.93
C VAL A 41 -3.41 11.39 7.44
N LEU A 42 -3.96 11.41 6.23
CA LEU A 42 -4.39 10.19 5.54
C LEU A 42 -3.35 9.77 4.51
N LEU A 43 -2.88 8.53 4.59
CA LEU A 43 -1.88 7.99 3.69
C LEU A 43 -2.46 6.91 2.77
N PHE A 44 -2.38 7.17 1.47
CA PHE A 44 -2.73 6.21 0.43
C PHE A 44 -1.50 5.41 0.02
N VAL A 45 -1.52 4.09 0.19
CA VAL A 45 -0.44 3.20 -0.29
C VAL A 45 -1.00 2.26 -1.36
N LEU A 46 -1.29 2.80 -2.55
CA LEU A 46 -1.94 2.05 -3.63
C LEU A 46 -1.01 1.05 -4.34
N GLN A 47 0.30 1.22 -4.21
CA GLN A 47 1.29 0.39 -4.88
C GLN A 47 1.63 -0.89 -4.10
N ASN A 48 1.34 -0.95 -2.80
CA ASN A 48 1.62 -2.12 -1.97
C ASN A 48 0.43 -3.08 -2.02
N VAL A 49 0.57 -4.18 -2.78
CA VAL A 49 -0.37 -5.30 -2.73
C VAL A 49 0.18 -6.32 -1.76
N ILE A 50 -0.62 -6.73 -0.78
CA ILE A 50 -0.22 -7.77 0.18
C ILE A 50 -0.75 -9.11 -0.34
N PRO A 51 0.10 -9.97 -0.95
CA PRO A 51 -0.32 -11.30 -1.34
C PRO A 51 -0.59 -12.14 -0.09
N THR A 52 -1.78 -12.70 -0.01
CA THR A 52 -2.25 -13.52 1.11
C THR A 52 -2.70 -14.89 0.57
N PRO A 53 -2.42 -16.02 1.26
CA PRO A 53 -1.71 -16.15 2.53
C PRO A 53 -0.18 -16.10 2.41
N HIS A 54 0.49 -15.71 3.49
CA HIS A 54 1.95 -15.77 3.59
C HIS A 54 2.39 -17.22 3.86
N VAL A 55 2.91 -17.90 2.85
CA VAL A 55 3.36 -19.30 2.94
C VAL A 55 4.65 -19.48 2.13
N ASN A 56 5.48 -20.44 2.55
CA ASN A 56 6.66 -20.84 1.78
C ASN A 56 6.29 -21.14 0.32
N ILE A 57 6.97 -20.47 -0.59
CA ILE A 57 6.65 -20.36 -2.03
C ILE A 57 6.46 -21.72 -2.71
N SER A 58 7.10 -22.78 -2.20
CA SER A 58 7.06 -24.13 -2.78
C SER A 58 5.67 -24.79 -2.73
N SER A 59 4.82 -24.47 -1.75
CA SER A 59 3.49 -25.12 -1.62
C SER A 59 2.35 -24.37 -2.31
N LEU A 60 2.55 -23.08 -2.62
CA LEU A 60 1.58 -22.22 -3.29
C LEU A 60 1.88 -21.97 -4.77
N PHE A 61 2.90 -22.62 -5.35
CA PHE A 61 3.31 -22.36 -6.74
C PHE A 61 2.16 -22.51 -7.75
N HIS A 62 1.21 -23.41 -7.47
CA HIS A 62 0.02 -23.63 -8.32
C HIS A 62 -1.24 -22.91 -7.83
N LEU A 63 -1.17 -22.17 -6.73
CA LEU A 63 -2.33 -21.50 -6.14
C LEU A 63 -2.29 -20.00 -6.43
N ARG A 64 -3.47 -19.45 -6.74
CA ARG A 64 -3.63 -18.01 -6.97
C ARG A 64 -3.47 -17.26 -5.65
N LYS A 65 -2.57 -16.28 -5.62
CA LYS A 65 -2.39 -15.37 -4.47
C LYS A 65 -3.58 -14.40 -4.41
N LEU A 66 -4.20 -14.28 -3.25
CA LEU A 66 -5.25 -13.29 -3.02
C LEU A 66 -4.59 -11.94 -2.77
N ASN A 67 -4.94 -10.93 -3.57
CA ASN A 67 -4.48 -9.57 -3.36
C ASN A 67 -5.31 -8.90 -2.26
N VAL A 68 -4.63 -8.40 -1.22
CA VAL A 68 -5.23 -7.57 -0.19
C VAL A 68 -4.71 -6.15 -0.33
N TYR A 69 -5.63 -5.19 -0.30
CA TYR A 69 -5.40 -3.76 -0.41
C TYR A 69 -5.56 -3.10 0.96
N ASN A 70 -4.83 -2.00 1.19
CA ASN A 70 -4.83 -1.30 2.45
C ASN A 70 -4.89 0.23 2.28
N LEU A 71 -5.62 0.88 3.18
CA LEU A 71 -5.67 2.33 3.33
C LEU A 71 -5.34 2.68 4.78
N THR A 72 -4.32 3.51 5.01
CA THR A 72 -3.82 3.81 6.35
C THR A 72 -4.08 5.27 6.71
N TYR A 73 -4.67 5.50 7.87
CA TYR A 73 -4.93 6.81 8.44
C TYR A 73 -4.15 6.99 9.73
N PHE A 74 -3.48 8.14 9.87
CA PHE A 74 -2.70 8.52 11.04
C PHE A 74 -3.36 9.71 11.73
N THR A 75 -3.76 9.51 12.99
CA THR A 75 -4.18 10.62 13.86
C THR A 75 -2.96 11.32 14.45
N PRO A 76 -3.08 12.62 14.78
CA PRO A 76 -2.02 13.31 15.51
C PRO A 76 -1.78 12.75 16.92
N THR A 77 -2.79 12.08 17.49
CA THR A 77 -2.71 11.31 18.75
C THR A 77 -1.93 10.00 18.62
N LYS A 78 -1.21 9.76 17.51
CA LYS A 78 -0.43 8.55 17.20
C LYS A 78 -1.25 7.26 17.06
N GLN A 79 -2.58 7.34 16.97
CA GLN A 79 -3.41 6.19 16.61
C GLN A 79 -3.37 5.98 15.10
N VAL A 80 -3.23 4.72 14.69
CA VAL A 80 -3.20 4.31 13.30
C VAL A 80 -4.42 3.45 13.03
N HIS A 81 -5.24 3.85 12.07
CA HIS A 81 -6.38 3.07 11.60
C HIS A 81 -6.09 2.58 10.19
N CYS A 82 -6.34 1.30 9.93
CA CYS A 82 -6.17 0.71 8.61
C CYS A 82 -7.50 0.11 8.13
N ALA A 83 -7.96 0.51 6.95
CA ALA A 83 -9.01 -0.20 6.24
C ALA A 83 -8.35 -1.22 5.30
N PHE A 84 -8.75 -2.48 5.42
CA PHE A 84 -8.31 -3.56 4.55
C PHE A 84 -9.48 -4.12 3.75
N TRP A 85 -9.23 -4.47 2.50
CA TRP A 85 -10.16 -5.22 1.68
C TRP A 85 -9.42 -6.09 0.68
N SER A 86 -10.02 -7.22 0.32
CA SER A 86 -9.46 -8.17 -0.64
C SER A 86 -10.05 -7.95 -2.03
N GLU A 87 -9.32 -8.40 -3.06
CA GLU A 87 -9.75 -8.32 -4.47
C GLU A 87 -11.09 -9.01 -4.75
N ASN A 88 -11.53 -9.93 -3.88
CA ASN A 88 -12.83 -10.58 -3.97
C ASN A 88 -14.01 -9.67 -3.57
N LEU A 89 -13.76 -8.62 -2.77
CA LEU A 89 -14.78 -7.71 -2.28
C LEU A 89 -14.92 -6.55 -3.26
N SER A 90 -13.78 -6.03 -3.72
CA SER A 90 -13.70 -4.76 -4.42
C SER A 90 -12.28 -4.55 -4.95
N GLY A 91 -12.14 -3.76 -6.01
CA GLY A 91 -10.88 -3.50 -6.70
C GLY A 91 -10.11 -2.34 -6.07
N ARG A 92 -9.41 -1.58 -6.92
CA ARG A 92 -8.73 -0.32 -6.56
C ARG A 92 -9.33 0.88 -7.27
N ALA A 93 -10.60 0.81 -7.67
CA ALA A 93 -11.27 1.91 -8.32
C ALA A 93 -11.51 3.05 -7.31
N VAL A 94 -11.75 4.26 -7.82
CA VAL A 94 -11.97 5.46 -6.99
C VAL A 94 -13.12 5.26 -6.00
N ASN A 95 -14.19 4.57 -6.40
CA ASN A 95 -15.35 4.28 -5.56
C ASN A 95 -15.00 3.37 -4.37
N ASP A 96 -14.07 2.43 -4.58
CA ASP A 96 -13.60 1.50 -3.56
C ASP A 96 -12.84 2.26 -2.47
N ILE A 97 -11.93 3.14 -2.91
CA ILE A 97 -11.13 3.99 -2.04
C ILE A 97 -12.01 4.99 -1.29
N ALA A 98 -12.98 5.61 -1.97
CA ALA A 98 -13.94 6.54 -1.36
C ALA A 98 -14.77 5.86 -0.26
N SER A 99 -15.19 4.62 -0.50
CA SER A 99 -15.92 3.81 0.48
C SER A 99 -15.05 3.48 1.71
N ALA A 100 -13.78 3.11 1.49
CA ALA A 100 -12.83 2.87 2.57
C ALA A 100 -12.57 4.15 3.39
N PHE A 101 -12.40 5.29 2.72
CA PHE A 101 -12.23 6.59 3.36
C PHE A 101 -13.46 6.99 4.19
N HIS A 102 -14.66 6.85 3.63
CA HIS A 102 -15.91 7.10 4.36
C HIS A 102 -16.03 6.23 5.62
N LYS A 103 -15.63 4.95 5.54
CA LYS A 103 -15.60 4.06 6.72
C LYS A 103 -14.63 4.56 7.78
N ILE A 104 -13.42 4.97 7.39
CA ILE A 104 -12.43 5.55 8.32
C ILE A 104 -13.00 6.80 9.01
N LEU A 105 -13.56 7.76 8.26
CA LEU A 105 -14.19 8.96 8.82
C LEU A 105 -15.35 8.64 9.76
N THR A 106 -16.16 7.65 9.42
CA THR A 106 -17.29 7.22 10.26
C THR A 106 -16.81 6.65 11.60
N VAL A 107 -15.73 5.86 11.58
CA VAL A 107 -15.13 5.31 12.80
C VAL A 107 -14.55 6.42 13.66
N LEU A 108 -13.83 7.37 13.05
CA LEU A 108 -13.25 8.51 13.77
C LEU A 108 -14.32 9.38 14.43
N ARG A 109 -15.41 9.67 13.71
CA ARG A 109 -16.54 10.44 14.26
C ARG A 109 -17.18 9.76 15.48
N LYS A 110 -17.15 8.43 15.56
CA LYS A 110 -17.72 7.69 16.71
C LYS A 110 -16.78 7.64 17.92
N MET A 111 -15.50 7.97 17.74
CA MET A 111 -14.48 7.94 18.79
C MET A 111 -14.28 9.30 19.47
N THR A 112 -14.72 10.39 18.83
CA THR A 112 -14.78 11.74 19.39
C THR A 112 -16.12 11.97 20.09
#